data_AF-A0A850JLW6-F1
#
_entry.id   AF-A0A850JLW6-F1
#
_cell.length_a   1.000
_cell.length_b   1.000
_cell.length_c   1.000
_cell.angle_alpha   90.00
_cell.angle_beta   90.00
_cell.angle_gamma   90.00
#
_symmetry.space_group_name_H-M   'P 1'
#
loop_
_entity.id
_entity.type
_entity.pdbx_description
1 polymer ?
#
loop_
_entity_poly.entity_id
_entity_poly.type
_entity_poly.pdbx_seq_one_letter_code
_entity_poly.pdbx_strand_id
1 'polypeptide(L)'
;MNRHRDAGPRGAWAAADVDGVLAAEASAIAGMAEGEFAVGLAEVEDEFRRRQRDDIARARHASFVESLGLDRAAYELACRHEADGDLGEAARWYRVAAGNDHADAALRLGRTLDRLAGSQGRAELHLVTEAARAYAEAYAAGYPEAADRIDEMLAGFSCRPQAPPERVTCSRIRDLADVNGVLSEERIRELSRHAARCITCLAEFVALLKSASAAVPSGGVTDPYD
;
A
#
# COMPACT_ATOMS: atom_id res chain seq x y z
N MET A 1 6.53 -81.92 64.79
CA MET A 1 6.68 -81.05 65.98
C MET A 1 7.28 -79.73 65.55
N ASN A 2 6.69 -78.63 66.03
CA ASN A 2 7.21 -77.26 66.12
C ASN A 2 7.55 -76.50 64.82
N ARG A 3 6.77 -75.45 64.48
CA ARG A 3 6.84 -74.05 65.01
C ARG A 3 8.05 -73.32 64.40
N HIS A 4 7.96 -72.20 63.67
CA HIS A 4 7.07 -71.05 63.75
C HIS A 4 6.88 -70.40 62.38
N ARG A 5 5.67 -69.85 62.16
CA ARG A 5 5.40 -68.83 61.15
C ARG A 5 5.95 -67.50 61.67
N ASP A 6 7.00 -66.97 61.04
CA ASP A 6 7.37 -65.57 61.22
C ASP A 6 6.51 -64.71 60.28
N ALA A 7 5.46 -64.15 60.89
CA ALA A 7 4.67 -63.08 60.30
C ALA A 7 5.49 -61.78 60.40
N GLY A 8 6.14 -61.39 59.31
CA GLY A 8 6.63 -60.02 59.14
C GLY A 8 5.47 -59.04 59.24
N PRO A 9 5.66 -57.85 59.86
CA PRO A 9 4.58 -56.90 60.01
C PRO A 9 4.14 -56.43 58.63
N ARG A 10 2.91 -56.79 58.26
CA ARG A 10 2.24 -56.24 57.09
C ARG A 10 2.22 -54.72 57.29
N GLY A 11 2.87 -54.01 56.39
CA GLY A 11 2.94 -52.55 56.39
C GLY A 11 1.55 -51.98 56.56
N ALA A 12 1.29 -51.44 57.75
CA ALA A 12 0.20 -50.54 57.98
C ALA A 12 0.54 -49.27 57.19
N TRP A 13 -0.03 -49.14 56.00
CA TRP A 13 -0.34 -47.82 55.49
C TRP A 13 -1.42 -47.33 56.45
N ALA A 14 -0.96 -46.72 57.55
CA ALA A 14 -1.81 -45.89 58.36
C ALA A 14 -2.51 -44.98 57.34
N ALA A 15 -3.83 -45.06 57.27
CA ALA A 15 -4.61 -43.91 56.88
C ALA A 15 -4.19 -42.84 57.88
N ALA A 16 -3.10 -42.12 57.57
CA ALA A 16 -2.83 -40.82 58.14
C ALA A 16 -4.18 -40.12 58.05
N ASP A 17 -4.67 -39.65 59.19
CA ASP A 17 -5.93 -38.97 59.32
C ASP A 17 -5.93 -37.79 58.34
N VAL A 18 -6.32 -38.06 57.10
CA VAL A 18 -6.20 -37.13 55.98
C VAL A 18 -7.05 -35.92 56.33
N ASP A 19 -8.19 -36.16 56.97
CA ASP A 19 -9.10 -35.14 57.47
C ASP A 19 -8.44 -34.31 58.59
N GLY A 20 -7.73 -34.93 59.53
CA GLY A 20 -6.96 -34.22 60.56
C GLY A 20 -5.77 -33.41 60.04
N VAL A 21 -5.05 -33.94 59.05
CA VAL A 21 -3.95 -33.22 58.38
C VAL A 21 -4.51 -32.05 57.57
N LEU A 22 -5.60 -32.25 56.83
CA LEU A 22 -6.29 -31.19 56.09
C LEU A 22 -6.84 -30.11 57.03
N ALA A 23 -7.40 -30.48 58.18
CA ALA A 23 -7.90 -29.54 59.16
C ALA A 23 -6.77 -28.71 59.81
N ALA A 24 -5.61 -29.34 60.07
CA ALA A 24 -4.43 -28.66 60.60
C ALA A 24 -3.84 -27.67 59.57
N GLU A 25 -3.69 -28.09 58.32
CA GLU A 25 -3.25 -27.24 57.21
C GLU A 25 -4.23 -26.07 56.98
N ALA A 26 -5.54 -26.34 56.96
CA ALA A 26 -6.56 -25.30 56.81
C ALA A 26 -6.52 -24.27 57.95
N SER A 27 -6.25 -24.71 59.19
CA SER A 27 -6.09 -23.81 60.35
C SER A 27 -4.80 -22.99 60.27
N ALA A 28 -3.72 -23.57 59.76
CA ALA A 28 -2.46 -22.87 59.53
C ALA A 28 -2.63 -21.77 58.46
N ILE A 29 -3.32 -22.07 57.36
CA ILE A 29 -3.66 -21.11 56.31
C ILE A 29 -4.56 -19.99 56.87
N ALA A 30 -5.56 -20.34 57.68
CA ALA A 30 -6.46 -19.36 58.30
C ALA A 30 -5.77 -18.46 59.34
N GLY A 31 -4.61 -18.86 59.88
CA GLY A 31 -3.82 -18.10 60.85
C GLY A 31 -2.78 -17.16 60.24
N MET A 32 -2.55 -17.21 58.92
CA MET A 32 -1.60 -16.32 58.23
C MET A 32 -2.12 -14.88 58.18
N ALA A 33 -1.20 -13.90 58.23
CA ALA A 33 -1.57 -12.49 58.07
C ALA A 33 -2.01 -12.21 56.62
N GLU A 34 -3.09 -11.45 56.42
CA GLU A 34 -3.63 -11.13 55.07
C GLU A 34 -2.57 -10.59 54.10
N GLY A 35 -1.55 -9.87 54.61
CA GLY A 35 -0.44 -9.35 53.80
C GLY A 35 0.44 -10.44 53.17
N GLU A 36 0.64 -11.57 53.84
CA GLU A 36 1.41 -12.70 53.29
C GLU A 36 0.64 -13.39 52.15
N PHE A 37 -0.69 -13.54 52.32
CA PHE A 37 -1.56 -14.06 51.26
C PHE A 37 -1.61 -13.12 50.05
N ALA A 38 -1.68 -11.80 50.28
CA ALA A 38 -1.70 -10.82 49.20
C ALA A 38 -0.41 -10.83 48.37
N VAL A 39 0.76 -10.98 49.02
CA VAL A 39 2.04 -11.13 48.32
C VAL A 39 2.08 -12.44 47.53
N GLY A 40 1.67 -13.56 48.14
CA GLY A 40 1.62 -14.85 47.46
C GLY A 40 0.67 -14.86 46.26
N LEU A 41 -0.51 -14.22 46.37
CA LEU A 41 -1.45 -14.05 45.26
C LEU A 41 -0.84 -13.18 44.16
N ALA A 42 -0.22 -12.06 44.51
CA ALA A 42 0.42 -11.16 43.55
C ALA A 42 1.55 -11.87 42.76
N GLU A 43 2.37 -12.68 43.44
CA GLU A 43 3.41 -13.49 42.80
C GLU A 43 2.83 -14.53 41.83
N VAL A 44 1.74 -15.20 42.23
CA VAL A 44 1.05 -16.18 41.37
C VAL A 44 0.41 -15.50 40.15
N GLU A 45 -0.24 -14.35 40.34
CA GLU A 45 -0.82 -13.56 39.25
C GLU A 45 0.24 -13.02 38.29
N ASP A 46 1.39 -12.58 38.81
CA ASP A 46 2.53 -12.14 38.02
C ASP A 46 3.11 -13.29 37.18
N GLU A 47 3.28 -14.48 37.76
CA GLU A 47 3.77 -15.66 37.05
C GLU A 47 2.78 -16.14 35.99
N PHE A 48 1.48 -16.14 36.30
CA PHE A 48 0.43 -16.44 35.32
C PHE A 48 0.47 -15.45 34.14
N ARG A 49 0.58 -14.15 34.42
CA ARG A 49 0.70 -13.11 33.39
C ARG A 49 1.97 -13.29 32.55
N ARG A 50 3.10 -13.69 33.15
CA ARG A 50 4.35 -14.00 32.41
C ARG A 50 4.15 -15.18 31.46
N ARG A 51 3.65 -16.31 31.95
CA ARG A 51 3.40 -17.51 31.12
C ARG A 51 2.44 -17.23 29.98
N GLN A 52 1.35 -16.50 30.26
CA GLN A 52 0.39 -16.12 29.24
C GLN A 52 1.04 -15.26 28.14
N ARG A 53 1.91 -14.31 28.50
CA ARG A 53 2.66 -13.51 27.50
C ARG A 53 3.58 -14.39 26.66
N ASP A 54 4.27 -15.35 27.27
CA ASP A 54 5.17 -16.26 26.57
C ASP A 54 4.43 -17.21 25.63
N ASP A 55 3.27 -17.73 26.05
CA ASP A 55 2.38 -18.54 25.20
C ASP A 55 1.90 -17.76 23.98
N ILE A 56 1.48 -16.49 24.19
CA ILE A 56 1.08 -15.61 23.09
C ILE A 56 2.26 -15.35 22.14
N ALA A 57 3.46 -15.12 22.66
CA ALA A 57 4.66 -14.91 21.83
C ALA A 57 4.99 -16.16 21.01
N ARG A 58 4.91 -17.35 21.60
CA ARG A 58 5.10 -18.64 20.90
C ARG A 58 4.05 -18.85 19.81
N ALA A 59 2.77 -18.60 20.10
CA ALA A 59 1.69 -18.76 19.13
C ALA A 59 1.86 -17.81 17.94
N ARG A 60 2.25 -16.55 18.18
CA ARG A 60 2.57 -15.59 17.11
C ARG A 60 3.73 -16.06 16.24
N HIS A 61 4.80 -16.54 16.86
CA HIS A 61 5.95 -17.06 16.12
C HIS A 61 5.57 -18.28 15.26
N ALA A 62 4.81 -19.23 15.82
CA ALA A 62 4.33 -20.40 15.07
C ALA A 62 3.46 -19.98 13.87
N SER A 63 2.48 -19.09 14.09
CA SER A 63 1.63 -18.57 13.02
C SER A 63 2.42 -17.84 11.93
N PHE A 64 3.45 -17.09 12.30
CA PHE A 64 4.34 -16.45 11.32
C PHE A 64 5.11 -17.48 10.48
N VAL A 65 5.70 -18.50 11.12
CA VAL A 65 6.42 -19.57 10.41
C VAL A 65 5.48 -20.38 9.51
N GLU A 66 4.26 -20.67 9.96
CA GLU A 66 3.24 -21.35 9.14
C GLU A 66 2.84 -20.51 7.92
N SER A 67 2.73 -19.18 8.08
CA SER A 67 2.45 -18.26 6.97
C SER A 67 3.57 -18.30 5.91
N LEU A 68 4.83 -18.41 6.34
CA LEU A 68 6.01 -18.61 5.47
C LEU A 68 6.11 -20.03 4.87
N GLY A 69 5.27 -20.97 5.30
CA GLY A 69 5.09 -22.25 4.63
C GLY A 69 4.01 -22.19 3.56
N LEU A 70 2.92 -21.47 3.87
CA LEU A 70 1.77 -21.32 2.99
C LEU A 70 2.10 -20.53 1.73
N ASP A 71 2.83 -19.42 1.86
CA ASP A 71 3.28 -18.58 0.74
C ASP A 71 4.17 -19.36 -0.25
N ARG A 72 5.12 -20.16 0.25
CA ARG A 72 5.99 -21.02 -0.55
C ARG A 72 5.20 -22.11 -1.25
N ALA A 73 4.29 -22.77 -0.54
CA ALA A 73 3.42 -23.79 -1.14
C ALA A 73 2.52 -23.20 -2.25
N ALA A 74 1.97 -22.00 -2.02
CA ALA A 74 1.19 -21.26 -3.01
C ALA A 74 2.05 -20.87 -4.22
N TYR A 75 3.28 -20.38 -4.01
CA TYR A 75 4.22 -20.06 -5.07
C TYR A 75 4.58 -21.27 -5.93
N GLU A 76 4.88 -22.41 -5.30
CA GLU A 76 5.19 -23.66 -6.00
C GLU A 76 3.99 -24.19 -6.82
N LEU A 77 2.78 -24.06 -6.30
CA LEU A 77 1.56 -24.39 -7.04
C LEU A 77 1.33 -23.43 -8.22
N ALA A 78 1.54 -22.14 -8.03
CA ALA A 78 1.44 -21.14 -9.08
C ALA A 78 2.43 -21.43 -10.22
N CYS A 79 3.67 -21.80 -9.91
CA CYS A 79 4.69 -22.16 -10.91
C CYS A 79 4.29 -23.39 -11.73
N ARG A 80 3.58 -24.35 -11.14
CA ARG A 80 3.06 -25.51 -11.87
C ARG A 80 1.96 -25.11 -12.84
N HIS A 81 0.97 -24.32 -12.39
CA HIS A 81 -0.06 -23.79 -13.29
C HIS A 81 0.50 -22.93 -14.41
N GLU A 82 1.53 -22.12 -14.12
CA GLU A 82 2.24 -21.34 -15.13
C GLU A 82 2.92 -22.23 -16.17
N ALA A 83 3.57 -23.33 -15.74
CA ALA A 83 4.19 -24.30 -16.63
C ALA A 83 3.16 -25.07 -17.48
N ASP A 84 1.97 -25.31 -16.93
CA ASP A 84 0.84 -25.92 -17.63
C ASP A 84 0.12 -24.95 -18.60
N GLY A 85 0.49 -23.65 -18.56
CA GLY A 85 -0.08 -22.61 -19.41
C GLY A 85 -1.40 -22.01 -18.88
N ASP A 86 -1.85 -22.44 -17.70
CA ASP A 86 -3.02 -21.87 -17.02
C ASP A 86 -2.64 -20.61 -16.26
N LEU A 87 -2.52 -19.51 -17.01
CA LEU A 87 -2.14 -18.21 -16.46
C LEU A 87 -3.18 -17.68 -15.45
N GLY A 88 -4.46 -18.04 -15.60
CA GLY A 88 -5.53 -17.59 -14.71
C GLY A 88 -5.37 -18.18 -13.31
N GLU A 89 -5.18 -19.49 -13.25
CA GLU A 89 -4.96 -20.19 -11.98
C GLU A 89 -3.58 -19.86 -11.39
N ALA A 90 -2.55 -19.70 -12.24
CA ALA A 90 -1.23 -19.21 -11.79
C ALA A 90 -1.33 -17.84 -11.12
N ALA A 91 -2.03 -16.88 -11.71
CA ALA A 91 -2.25 -15.56 -11.11
C ALA A 91 -3.01 -15.65 -9.78
N ARG A 92 -4.00 -16.54 -9.67
CA ARG A 92 -4.72 -16.77 -8.41
C ARG A 92 -3.79 -17.22 -7.29
N TRP A 93 -2.90 -18.17 -7.54
CA TRP A 93 -1.97 -18.66 -6.53
C TRP A 93 -0.83 -17.68 -6.24
N TYR A 94 -0.33 -16.96 -7.25
CA TYR A 94 0.65 -15.91 -7.03
C TYR A 94 0.12 -14.76 -6.15
N ARG A 95 -1.18 -14.41 -6.21
CA ARG A 95 -1.78 -13.44 -5.28
C ARG A 95 -1.68 -13.88 -3.83
N VAL A 96 -1.89 -15.17 -3.55
CA VAL A 96 -1.81 -15.71 -2.18
C VAL A 96 -0.38 -15.60 -1.65
N ALA A 97 0.61 -15.97 -2.47
CA ALA A 97 2.02 -15.88 -2.10
C ALA A 97 2.48 -14.41 -1.96
N ALA A 98 2.16 -13.55 -2.93
CA ALA A 98 2.51 -12.12 -2.90
C ALA A 98 1.85 -11.38 -1.72
N GLY A 99 0.63 -11.77 -1.33
CA GLY A 99 -0.06 -11.21 -0.17
C GLY A 99 0.62 -11.48 1.18
N ASN A 100 1.55 -12.44 1.24
CA ASN A 100 2.38 -12.76 2.40
C ASN A 100 3.82 -12.22 2.25
N ASP A 101 4.01 -11.14 1.47
CA ASP A 101 5.31 -10.48 1.20
C ASP A 101 6.34 -11.38 0.47
N HIS A 102 5.89 -12.41 -0.24
CA HIS A 102 6.78 -13.23 -1.08
C HIS A 102 7.17 -12.47 -2.35
N ALA A 103 8.30 -11.77 -2.31
CA ALA A 103 8.73 -10.84 -3.36
C ALA A 103 8.87 -11.46 -4.77
N ASP A 104 9.41 -12.68 -4.88
CA ASP A 104 9.46 -13.40 -6.16
C ASP A 104 8.06 -13.66 -6.75
N ALA A 105 7.07 -13.91 -5.88
CA ALA A 105 5.70 -14.15 -6.30
C ALA A 105 5.07 -12.87 -6.85
N ALA A 106 5.38 -11.70 -6.26
CA ALA A 106 4.92 -10.41 -6.76
C ALA A 106 5.46 -10.13 -8.18
N LEU A 107 6.75 -10.39 -8.42
CA LEU A 107 7.35 -10.23 -9.75
C LEU A 107 6.70 -11.17 -10.78
N ARG A 108 6.47 -12.45 -10.42
CA ARG A 108 5.80 -13.41 -11.29
C ARG A 108 4.32 -13.12 -11.49
N LEU A 109 3.63 -12.58 -10.49
CA LEU A 109 2.24 -12.13 -10.59
C LEU A 109 2.13 -11.05 -11.66
N GLY A 110 2.97 -10.01 -11.60
CA GLY A 110 3.00 -8.95 -12.62
C GLY A 110 3.17 -9.51 -14.03
N ARG A 111 4.17 -10.39 -14.23
CA ARG A 111 4.43 -11.03 -15.54
C ARG A 111 3.27 -11.89 -16.03
N THR A 112 2.53 -12.51 -15.12
CA THR A 112 1.39 -13.37 -15.45
C THR A 112 0.17 -12.53 -15.83
N LEU A 113 -0.11 -11.47 -15.07
CA LEU A 113 -1.20 -10.54 -15.33
C LEU A 113 -0.99 -9.75 -16.62
N ASP A 114 0.24 -9.33 -16.94
CA ASP A 114 0.57 -8.68 -18.20
C ASP A 114 0.25 -9.57 -19.41
N ARG A 115 0.66 -10.84 -19.34
CA ARG A 115 0.37 -11.83 -20.39
C ARG A 115 -1.14 -12.07 -20.53
N LEU A 116 -1.86 -12.18 -19.40
CA LEU A 116 -3.31 -12.29 -19.40
C LEU A 116 -3.97 -11.07 -20.07
N ALA A 117 -3.56 -9.86 -19.71
CA ALA A 117 -4.07 -8.61 -20.28
C ALA A 117 -3.82 -8.52 -21.80
N GLY A 118 -2.66 -8.98 -22.28
CA GLY A 118 -2.34 -9.05 -23.71
C GLY A 118 -3.16 -10.10 -24.48
N SER A 119 -3.48 -11.23 -23.84
CA SER A 119 -4.21 -12.35 -24.48
C SER A 119 -5.70 -12.08 -24.69
N GLN A 120 -6.33 -11.22 -23.89
CA GLN A 120 -7.78 -10.97 -23.93
C GLN A 120 -8.22 -9.85 -24.89
N GLY A 121 -7.34 -9.37 -25.77
CA GLY A 121 -7.71 -8.47 -26.89
C GLY A 121 -8.12 -7.04 -26.51
N ARG A 122 -8.39 -6.78 -25.22
CA ARG A 122 -8.25 -5.48 -24.59
C ARG A 122 -7.59 -5.70 -23.25
N ALA A 123 -6.52 -4.94 -23.01
CA ALA A 123 -5.91 -4.87 -21.70
C ALA A 123 -6.99 -4.41 -20.71
N GLU A 124 -7.60 -5.36 -19.99
CA GLU A 124 -8.55 -5.01 -18.96
C GLU A 124 -7.78 -4.16 -17.96
N LEU A 125 -8.20 -2.90 -17.84
CA LEU A 125 -7.49 -1.90 -17.05
C LEU A 125 -7.21 -2.42 -15.63
N HIS A 126 -8.07 -3.30 -15.12
CA HIS A 126 -7.90 -3.95 -13.83
C HIS A 126 -6.66 -4.86 -13.77
N LEU A 127 -6.44 -5.73 -14.77
CA LEU A 127 -5.30 -6.65 -14.81
C LEU A 127 -3.98 -5.89 -14.91
N VAL A 128 -3.97 -4.83 -15.73
CA VAL A 128 -2.79 -3.96 -15.90
C VAL A 128 -2.49 -3.19 -14.64
N THR A 129 -3.52 -2.62 -14.00
CA THR A 129 -3.35 -1.89 -12.75
C THR A 129 -2.84 -2.82 -11.65
N GLU A 130 -3.36 -4.04 -11.60
CA GLU A 130 -2.90 -5.08 -10.68
C GLU A 130 -1.45 -5.51 -10.98
N ALA A 131 -1.09 -5.68 -12.26
CA ALA A 131 0.27 -6.00 -12.67
C ALA A 131 1.26 -4.89 -12.26
N ALA A 132 0.89 -3.62 -12.52
CA ALA A 132 1.66 -2.45 -12.11
C ALA A 132 1.94 -2.44 -10.60
N ARG A 133 0.91 -2.74 -9.81
CA ARG A 133 1.03 -2.83 -8.36
C ARG A 133 1.97 -3.96 -7.95
N ALA A 134 1.80 -5.15 -8.54
CA ALA A 134 2.65 -6.30 -8.23
C ALA A 134 4.13 -6.03 -8.57
N TYR A 135 4.41 -5.33 -9.68
CA TYR A 135 5.76 -4.89 -10.00
C TYR A 135 6.29 -3.82 -9.04
N ALA A 136 5.45 -2.87 -8.61
CA ALA A 136 5.87 -1.87 -7.64
C ALA A 136 6.24 -2.51 -6.28
N GLU A 137 5.47 -3.52 -5.85
CA GLU A 137 5.77 -4.32 -4.65
C GLU A 137 7.09 -5.11 -4.82
N ALA A 138 7.31 -5.74 -5.97
CA ALA A 138 8.57 -6.41 -6.28
C ALA A 138 9.77 -5.43 -6.31
N TYR A 139 9.59 -4.25 -6.89
CA TYR A 139 10.62 -3.21 -6.91
C TYR A 139 10.98 -2.75 -5.50
N ALA A 140 9.98 -2.52 -4.65
CA ALA A 140 10.19 -2.15 -3.24
C ALA A 140 10.93 -3.23 -2.45
N ALA A 141 10.76 -4.50 -2.83
CA ALA A 141 11.48 -5.63 -2.25
C ALA A 141 12.90 -5.84 -2.83
N GLY A 142 13.34 -5.01 -3.79
CA GLY A 142 14.71 -5.03 -4.31
C GLY A 142 14.89 -5.70 -5.68
N TYR A 143 13.81 -5.90 -6.45
CA TYR A 143 13.87 -6.40 -7.83
C TYR A 143 13.86 -5.23 -8.83
N PRO A 144 15.02 -4.69 -9.24
CA PRO A 144 15.07 -3.53 -10.13
C PRO A 144 14.46 -3.82 -11.51
N GLU A 145 14.50 -5.08 -11.97
CA GLU A 145 13.88 -5.54 -13.22
C GLU A 145 12.38 -5.21 -13.31
N ALA A 146 11.71 -5.06 -12.16
CA ALA A 146 10.30 -4.74 -12.11
C ALA A 146 10.01 -3.31 -12.63
N ALA A 147 10.96 -2.39 -12.50
CA ALA A 147 10.84 -1.05 -13.08
C ALA A 147 10.80 -1.11 -14.61
N ASP A 148 11.69 -1.89 -15.23
CA ASP A 148 11.71 -2.08 -16.68
C ASP A 148 10.37 -2.64 -17.18
N ARG A 149 9.74 -3.55 -16.42
CA ARG A 149 8.42 -4.11 -16.76
C ARG A 149 7.30 -3.08 -16.67
N ILE A 150 7.34 -2.19 -15.69
CA ILE A 150 6.38 -1.08 -15.59
C ILE A 150 6.53 -0.16 -16.81
N ASP A 151 7.76 0.17 -17.19
CA ASP A 151 8.03 1.01 -18.36
C ASP A 151 7.58 0.36 -19.67
N GLU A 152 7.87 -0.93 -19.88
CA GLU A 152 7.41 -1.71 -21.04
C GLU A 152 5.88 -1.73 -21.12
N MET A 153 5.22 -1.98 -20.00
CA MET A 153 3.77 -2.00 -19.91
C MET A 153 3.18 -0.61 -20.23
N LEU A 154 3.72 0.47 -19.66
CA LEU A 154 3.29 1.85 -19.93
C LEU A 154 3.56 2.29 -21.37
N ALA A 155 4.65 1.84 -21.99
CA ALA A 155 4.95 2.09 -23.41
C ALA A 155 3.83 1.55 -24.31
N GLY A 156 3.27 0.39 -23.97
CA GLY A 156 2.10 -0.19 -24.65
C GLY A 156 0.84 0.69 -24.57
N PHE A 157 0.64 1.45 -23.48
CA PHE A 157 -0.47 2.39 -23.32
C PHE A 157 -0.20 3.77 -23.95
N SER A 158 1.05 4.21 -23.96
CA SER A 158 1.45 5.52 -24.48
C SER A 158 1.59 5.56 -26.01
N CYS A 159 1.47 4.42 -26.70
CA CYS A 159 1.27 4.33 -28.15
C CYS A 159 -0.16 4.64 -28.64
N ARG A 160 -1.09 5.12 -27.78
CA ARG A 160 -2.20 5.93 -28.27
C ARG A 160 -1.70 7.38 -28.28
N PRO A 161 -1.41 8.00 -29.43
CA PRO A 161 -1.15 9.42 -29.44
C PRO A 161 -2.39 10.07 -28.86
N GLN A 162 -2.30 10.65 -27.66
CA GLN A 162 -3.12 11.79 -27.38
C GLN A 162 -2.71 12.77 -28.47
N ALA A 163 -3.57 12.93 -29.50
CA ALA A 163 -3.47 14.10 -30.35
C ALA A 163 -3.33 15.27 -29.38
N PRO A 164 -2.25 16.08 -29.45
CA PRO A 164 -2.13 17.23 -28.58
C PRO A 164 -3.47 17.96 -28.68
N PRO A 165 -4.09 18.36 -27.54
CA PRO A 165 -5.43 18.95 -27.60
C PRO A 165 -5.35 20.03 -28.65
N GLU A 166 -6.11 19.88 -29.75
CA GLU A 166 -6.20 20.90 -30.79
C GLU A 166 -6.63 22.15 -30.05
N ARG A 167 -5.66 23.01 -29.75
CA ARG A 167 -5.92 24.29 -29.14
C ARG A 167 -6.69 24.99 -30.23
N VAL A 168 -8.02 25.04 -30.09
CA VAL A 168 -8.84 25.99 -30.82
C VAL A 168 -8.38 27.35 -30.32
N THR A 169 -7.29 27.84 -30.88
CA THR A 169 -6.73 29.14 -30.56
C THR A 169 -7.71 30.16 -31.09
N CYS A 170 -8.30 30.94 -30.20
CA CYS A 170 -9.15 32.02 -30.62
C CYS A 170 -8.34 32.98 -31.51
N SER A 171 -8.74 33.14 -32.78
CA SER A 171 -8.06 33.99 -33.78
C SER A 171 -8.59 35.42 -33.85
N ARG A 172 -9.53 35.80 -32.97
CA ARG A 172 -10.29 37.06 -33.05
C ARG A 172 -9.43 38.33 -33.13
N ILE A 173 -8.24 38.32 -32.54
CA ILE A 173 -7.33 39.48 -32.56
C ILE A 173 -6.49 39.47 -33.84
N ARG A 174 -6.00 38.29 -34.25
CA ARG A 174 -5.27 38.09 -35.51
C ARG A 174 -6.10 38.47 -36.72
N ASP A 175 -7.35 38.02 -36.79
CA ASP A 175 -8.27 38.31 -37.91
C ASP A 175 -8.58 39.82 -38.03
N LEU A 176 -8.38 40.60 -36.97
CA LEU A 176 -8.59 42.06 -36.97
C LEU A 176 -7.32 42.85 -37.27
N ALA A 177 -6.14 42.33 -36.91
CA ALA A 177 -4.86 42.96 -37.22
C ALA A 177 -4.60 43.04 -38.73
N ASP A 178 -5.15 42.09 -39.51
CA ASP A 178 -5.07 42.11 -40.97
C ASP A 178 -5.91 43.24 -41.60
N VAL A 179 -6.87 43.81 -40.85
CA VAL A 179 -7.66 44.96 -41.28
C VAL A 179 -6.92 46.24 -40.85
N ASN A 180 -5.95 46.68 -41.66
CA ASN A 180 -5.11 47.88 -41.44
C ASN A 180 -5.91 49.21 -41.42
N GLY A 181 -6.78 49.39 -40.44
CA GLY A 181 -7.59 50.59 -40.21
C GLY A 181 -7.55 51.04 -38.76
N VAL A 182 -7.76 52.35 -38.54
CA VAL A 182 -7.90 52.91 -37.19
C VAL A 182 -9.14 52.29 -36.53
N LEU A 183 -8.94 51.53 -35.46
CA LEU A 183 -10.03 50.87 -34.73
C LEU A 183 -10.87 51.91 -34.00
N SER A 184 -12.20 51.77 -34.05
CA SER A 184 -13.10 52.59 -33.24
C SER A 184 -12.92 52.29 -31.74
N GLU A 185 -13.13 53.30 -30.90
CA GLU A 185 -12.99 53.16 -29.45
C GLU A 185 -13.88 52.05 -28.86
N GLU A 186 -15.08 51.87 -29.41
CA GLU A 186 -16.00 50.80 -29.01
C GLU A 186 -15.42 49.40 -29.29
N ARG A 187 -14.75 49.23 -30.45
CA ARG A 187 -14.12 47.97 -30.82
C ARG A 187 -12.90 47.66 -29.97
N ILE A 188 -12.13 48.69 -29.59
CA ILE A 188 -10.98 48.57 -28.66
C ILE A 188 -11.46 48.07 -27.28
N ARG A 189 -12.59 48.59 -26.77
CA ARG A 189 -13.17 48.15 -25.49
C ARG A 189 -13.69 46.72 -25.55
N GLU A 190 -14.31 46.32 -26.65
CA GLU A 190 -14.79 44.95 -26.87
C GLU A 190 -13.64 43.94 -26.89
N LEU A 191 -12.55 44.26 -27.60
CA LEU A 191 -11.35 43.43 -27.67
C LEU A 191 -10.65 43.32 -26.31
N SER A 192 -10.51 44.43 -25.60
CA SER A 192 -9.94 44.45 -24.24
C SER A 192 -10.72 43.53 -23.30
N ARG A 193 -12.06 43.56 -23.35
CA ARG A 193 -12.92 42.66 -22.55
C ARG A 193 -12.74 41.19 -22.93
N HIS A 194 -12.54 40.88 -24.21
CA HIS A 194 -12.32 39.51 -24.66
C HIS A 194 -10.92 39.00 -24.29
N ALA A 195 -9.88 39.81 -24.49
CA ALA A 195 -8.50 39.50 -24.12
C ALA A 195 -8.35 39.26 -22.61
N ALA A 196 -9.07 40.02 -21.77
CA ALA A 196 -9.09 39.80 -20.32
C ALA A 196 -9.64 38.42 -19.90
N ARG A 197 -10.36 37.72 -20.80
CA ARG A 197 -10.97 36.40 -20.54
C ARG A 197 -10.37 35.28 -21.39
N CYS A 198 -9.41 35.58 -22.27
CA CYS A 198 -8.78 34.60 -23.17
C CYS A 198 -7.27 34.79 -23.21
N ILE A 199 -6.53 33.82 -22.64
CA ILE A 199 -5.06 33.88 -22.50
C ILE A 199 -4.36 33.96 -23.87
N THR A 200 -4.88 33.27 -24.89
CA THR A 200 -4.31 33.31 -26.26
C THR A 200 -4.43 34.71 -26.86
N CYS A 201 -5.59 35.34 -26.77
CA CYS A 201 -5.79 36.69 -27.27
C CYS A 201 -5.06 37.74 -26.41
N LEU A 202 -4.89 37.52 -25.11
CA LEU A 202 -4.13 38.44 -24.25
C LEU A 202 -2.69 38.60 -24.73
N ALA A 203 -2.02 37.50 -25.08
CA ALA A 203 -0.64 37.54 -25.58
C ALA A 203 -0.53 38.29 -26.92
N GLU A 204 -1.46 38.03 -27.85
CA GLU A 204 -1.50 38.71 -29.15
C GLU A 204 -1.81 40.21 -29.01
N PHE A 205 -2.75 40.57 -28.12
CA PHE A 205 -3.10 41.96 -27.84
C PHE A 205 -1.92 42.75 -27.28
N VAL A 206 -1.19 42.15 -26.32
CA VAL A 206 0.01 42.78 -25.74
C VAL A 206 1.11 42.94 -26.79
N ALA A 207 1.28 41.99 -27.70
CA ALA A 207 2.23 42.11 -28.80
C ALA A 207 1.88 43.28 -29.74
N LEU A 208 0.59 43.42 -30.11
CA LEU A 208 0.10 44.52 -30.94
C LEU A 208 0.28 45.90 -30.29
N LEU A 209 -0.01 46.00 -28.98
CA LEU A 209 0.22 47.24 -28.22
C LEU A 209 1.69 47.63 -28.18
N LYS A 210 2.58 46.65 -27.98
CA LYS A 210 4.04 46.90 -27.99
C LYS A 210 4.50 47.41 -29.37
N SER A 211 4.06 46.79 -30.46
CA SER A 211 4.41 47.29 -31.81
C SER A 211 3.85 48.68 -32.09
N ALA A 212 2.63 48.97 -31.66
CA ALA A 212 2.04 50.31 -31.81
C ALA A 212 2.81 51.36 -31.01
N SER A 213 3.19 51.06 -29.76
CA SER A 213 3.98 51.97 -28.93
C SER A 213 5.38 52.24 -29.50
N ALA A 214 5.99 51.26 -30.17
CA ALA A 214 7.29 51.42 -30.83
C ALA A 214 7.21 52.30 -32.09
N ALA A 215 6.02 52.40 -32.71
CA ALA A 215 5.78 53.19 -33.91
C ALA A 215 5.43 54.67 -33.61
N VAL A 216 5.16 55.04 -32.35
CA VAL A 216 4.93 56.43 -31.97
C VAL A 216 6.29 57.08 -31.64
N PRO A 217 6.80 58.02 -32.46
CA PRO A 217 8.00 58.76 -32.10
C PRO A 217 7.70 59.56 -30.83
N SER A 218 8.54 59.41 -29.81
CA SER A 218 8.51 60.21 -28.58
C SER A 218 8.88 61.66 -28.91
N GLY A 219 7.95 62.41 -29.49
CA GLY A 219 8.03 63.86 -29.61
C GLY A 219 7.86 64.45 -28.21
N GLY A 220 8.84 65.22 -27.76
CA GLY A 220 8.87 65.82 -26.42
C GLY A 220 7.57 66.57 -26.13
N VAL A 221 6.92 66.19 -25.02
CA VAL A 221 5.88 67.01 -24.40
C VAL A 221 6.59 68.24 -23.86
N THR A 222 6.43 69.38 -24.53
CA THR A 222 6.77 70.68 -23.93
C THR A 222 5.79 70.94 -22.80
N ASP A 223 6.32 71.05 -21.58
CA ASP A 223 5.60 71.48 -20.39
C ASP A 223 5.00 72.89 -20.64
N PRO A 224 3.68 73.10 -20.47
CA PRO A 224 3.07 74.41 -20.66
C PRO A 224 3.34 75.40 -19.52
N TYR A 225 4.22 75.09 -18.55
CA TYR A 225 4.52 75.95 -17.39
C TYR A 225 5.99 76.35 -17.18
N ASP A 226 6.84 76.28 -18.21
CA ASP A 226 8.12 77.03 -18.21
C ASP A 226 7.97 78.46 -18.75
#